data_AF-A0A6G3WQW5-F1
#
_entry.id   AF-A0A6G3WQW5-F1
#
_cell.length_a   1.000
_cell.length_b   1.000
_cell.length_c   1.000
_cell.angle_alpha   90.00
_cell.angle_beta   90.00
_cell.angle_gamma   90.00
#
_symmetry.space_group_name_H-M   'P 1'
#
loop_
_entity.id
_entity.type
_entity.pdbx_description
1 polymer ?
#
loop_
_entity_poly.entity_id
_entity_poly.type
_entity_poly.pdbx_seq_one_letter_code
_entity_poly.pdbx_strand_id
1 'polypeptide(L)'
;LEDRLQHTLTELRDSVGAAVYLSRYVDGEVSVTQVADGPLTPAVNEWVDFRSSAHASAVGKCLLAQLDHDGRRDHISRHRTARLTSRTITNEKILFSQ
;
A
#
# COMPACT_ATOMS: atom_id res chain seq x y z
N LEU A 1 -19.71 12.77 0.22
CA LEU A 1 -19.04 11.79 1.13
C LEU A 1 -17.53 11.85 0.95
N GLU A 2 -17.06 11.82 -0.30
CA GLU A 2 -15.64 11.95 -0.66
C GLU A 2 -14.98 13.20 -0.09
N ASP A 3 -15.62 14.37 -0.19
CA ASP A 3 -15.07 15.62 0.37
C ASP A 3 -14.84 15.55 1.87
N ARG A 4 -15.78 14.95 2.61
CA ARG A 4 -15.66 14.79 4.06
C ARG A 4 -14.52 13.84 4.42
N LEU A 5 -14.35 12.77 3.66
CA LEU A 5 -13.25 11.84 3.85
C LEU A 5 -11.90 12.50 3.54
N GLN A 6 -11.80 13.23 2.43
CA GLN A 6 -10.61 13.96 2.05
C GLN A 6 -10.24 15.03 3.09
N HIS A 7 -11.23 15.70 3.68
CA HIS A 7 -11.03 16.65 4.76
C HIS A 7 -10.43 15.96 5.99
N THR A 8 -10.99 14.83 6.42
CA THR A 8 -10.44 14.05 7.54
C THR A 8 -9.02 13.55 7.28
N LEU A 9 -8.71 13.11 6.06
CA LEU A 9 -7.34 12.70 5.71
C LEU A 9 -6.36 13.89 5.76
N THR A 10 -6.83 15.09 5.40
CA THR A 10 -6.06 16.33 5.46
C THR A 10 -5.77 16.72 6.92
N GLU A 11 -6.77 16.67 7.80
CA GLU A 11 -6.59 16.89 9.24
C GLU A 11 -5.60 15.87 9.84
N LEU A 12 -5.69 14.60 9.42
CA LEU A 12 -4.77 13.57 9.87
C LEU A 12 -3.34 13.85 9.39
N ARG A 13 -3.16 14.22 8.11
CA ARG A 13 -1.85 14.64 7.55
C ARG A 13 -1.22 15.74 8.38
N ASP A 14 -1.99 16.77 8.72
CA ASP A 14 -1.51 17.92 9.49
C ASP A 14 -1.16 17.52 10.92
N SER A 15 -1.92 16.59 11.52
CA SER A 15 -1.64 16.06 12.86
C SER A 15 -0.41 15.15 12.91
N VAL A 16 -0.18 14.32 11.89
CA VAL A 16 0.93 13.34 11.88
C VAL A 16 2.20 13.87 11.25
N GLY A 17 2.10 14.98 10.49
CA GLY A 17 3.24 15.58 9.79
C GLY A 17 3.79 14.71 8.66
N ALA A 18 2.95 13.89 8.03
CA ALA A 18 3.32 13.03 6.90
C ALA A 18 2.16 12.87 5.92
N ALA A 19 2.48 12.56 4.65
CA ALA A 19 1.45 12.24 3.65
C ALA A 19 0.63 11.02 4.10
N VAL A 20 -0.68 11.10 3.93
CA VAL A 20 -1.62 10.04 4.32
C VAL A 20 -2.24 9.43 3.07
N TYR A 21 -2.28 8.10 3.03
CA TYR A 21 -2.85 7.33 1.93
C TYR A 21 -4.03 6.52 2.43
N LEU A 22 -5.13 6.58 1.71
CA LEU A 22 -6.22 5.62 1.84
C LEU A 22 -6.12 4.62 0.70
N SER A 23 -6.07 3.34 1.03
CA SER A 23 -5.96 2.28 0.04
C SER A 23 -6.90 1.13 0.33
N ARG A 24 -7.24 0.39 -0.71
CA ARG A 24 -8.11 -0.77 -0.66
C ARG A 24 -7.53 -1.89 -1.51
N TYR A 25 -7.90 -3.12 -1.17
CA TYR A 25 -7.70 -4.27 -2.03
C TYR A 25 -9.03 -4.55 -2.75
N VAL A 26 -9.08 -4.25 -4.05
CA VAL A 26 -10.31 -4.36 -4.86
C VAL A 26 -9.97 -5.03 -6.18
N ASP A 27 -10.81 -5.96 -6.62
CA ASP A 27 -10.62 -6.71 -7.87
C ASP A 27 -9.23 -7.38 -7.98
N GLY A 28 -8.70 -7.83 -6.85
CA GLY A 28 -7.39 -8.47 -6.78
C GLY A 28 -6.21 -7.50 -6.77
N GLU A 29 -6.41 -6.20 -6.70
CA GLU A 29 -5.37 -5.19 -6.83
C GLU A 29 -5.32 -4.24 -5.63
N VAL A 30 -4.12 -3.78 -5.27
CA VAL A 30 -3.95 -2.66 -4.34
C VAL A 30 -4.27 -1.38 -5.09
N SER A 31 -5.24 -0.62 -4.60
CA SER A 31 -5.62 0.67 -5.15
C SER A 31 -5.52 1.75 -4.09
N VAL A 32 -4.76 2.81 -4.36
CA VAL A 32 -4.77 4.04 -3.57
C VAL A 32 -5.96 4.87 -4.05
N THR A 33 -6.97 5.04 -3.19
CA THR A 33 -8.21 5.73 -3.55
C THR A 33 -8.16 7.22 -3.23
N GLN A 34 -7.39 7.62 -2.21
CA GLN A 34 -7.22 9.01 -1.82
C GLN A 34 -5.83 9.23 -1.21
N VAL A 35 -5.30 10.44 -1.39
CA VAL A 35 -4.04 10.90 -0.81
C VAL A 35 -4.26 12.29 -0.23
N ALA A 36 -3.73 12.53 0.97
CA ALA A 36 -3.58 13.87 1.53
C ALA A 36 -2.09 14.16 1.68
N ASP A 37 -1.56 15.02 0.82
CA ASP A 37 -0.17 15.46 0.78
C ASP A 37 -0.08 16.99 0.77
N GLY A 38 1.14 17.53 0.83
CA GLY A 38 1.36 18.98 0.74
C GLY A 38 2.86 19.31 0.63
N PRO A 39 3.22 20.59 0.46
CA PRO A 39 4.62 20.99 0.26
C PRO A 39 5.56 20.57 1.40
N LEU A 40 5.05 20.48 2.64
CA LEU A 40 5.79 20.04 3.82
C LEU A 40 5.62 18.55 4.12
N THR A 41 4.70 17.88 3.44
CA THR A 41 4.33 16.47 3.61
C THR A 41 4.09 15.84 2.23
N PRO A 42 5.11 15.83 1.35
CA PRO A 42 4.92 15.44 -0.05
C PRO A 42 4.56 13.96 -0.17
N ALA A 43 3.76 13.63 -1.18
CA ALA A 43 3.56 12.24 -1.55
C ALA A 43 4.88 11.58 -1.98
N VAL A 44 4.94 10.27 -1.82
CA VAL A 44 6.07 9.46 -2.25
C VAL A 44 6.09 9.46 -3.77
N ASN A 45 7.28 9.57 -4.35
CA ASN A 45 7.45 9.31 -5.76
C ASN A 45 7.30 7.80 -6.03
N GLU A 46 6.20 7.44 -6.67
CA GLU A 46 5.88 6.07 -7.03
C GLU A 46 6.69 5.63 -8.27
N TRP A 47 7.88 5.09 -8.03
CA TRP A 47 8.74 4.54 -9.08
C TRP A 47 8.37 3.10 -9.47
N VAL A 48 7.53 2.43 -8.67
CA VAL A 48 6.90 1.14 -8.97
C VAL A 48 5.45 1.20 -8.50
N ASP A 49 4.55 0.80 -9.40
CA ASP A 49 3.11 0.77 -9.13
C ASP A 49 2.78 -0.01 -7.84
N PHE A 50 1.95 0.54 -6.96
CA PHE A 50 1.49 -0.05 -5.70
C PHE A 50 0.89 -1.45 -5.88
N ARG A 51 0.28 -1.71 -7.04
CA ARG A 51 -0.23 -3.04 -7.42
C ARG A 51 0.90 -4.07 -7.44
N SER A 52 1.98 -3.74 -8.14
CA SER A 52 3.14 -4.60 -8.33
C SER A 52 4.14 -4.58 -7.17
N SER A 53 4.08 -3.56 -6.31
CA SER A 53 4.96 -3.38 -5.16
C SER A 53 4.26 -3.64 -3.81
N ALA A 54 3.09 -4.30 -3.82
CA ALA A 54 2.31 -4.55 -2.62
C ALA A 54 3.13 -5.30 -1.53
N HIS A 55 3.98 -6.25 -1.91
CA HIS A 55 4.87 -6.97 -0.97
C HIS A 55 5.96 -6.08 -0.35
N ALA A 56 6.28 -4.96 -0.98
CA ALA A 56 7.36 -4.05 -0.61
C ALA A 56 6.86 -2.73 0.01
N SER A 57 5.56 -2.46 0.00
CA SER A 57 4.95 -1.27 0.61
C SER A 57 4.30 -1.60 1.97
N ALA A 58 4.23 -0.62 2.87
CA ALA A 58 3.59 -0.81 4.17
C ALA A 58 2.08 -1.10 4.01
N VAL A 59 1.40 -0.33 3.17
CA VAL A 59 -0.02 -0.50 2.88
C VAL A 59 -0.32 -1.81 2.16
N GLY A 60 0.50 -2.20 1.19
CA GLY A 60 0.33 -3.46 0.48
C GLY A 60 0.51 -4.66 1.40
N LYS A 61 1.56 -4.68 2.24
CA LYS A 61 1.74 -5.75 3.23
C LYS A 61 0.57 -5.85 4.21
N CYS A 62 0.05 -4.71 4.68
CA CYS A 62 -1.12 -4.68 5.56
C CYS A 62 -2.37 -5.24 4.88
N LEU A 63 -2.62 -4.89 3.61
CA LEU A 63 -3.75 -5.41 2.83
C LEU A 63 -3.59 -6.91 2.53
N LEU A 64 -2.40 -7.34 2.12
CA LEU A 64 -2.11 -8.74 1.82
C LEU A 64 -2.25 -9.65 3.05
N ALA A 65 -1.90 -9.15 4.24
CA ALA A 65 -2.06 -9.89 5.49
C ALA A 65 -3.54 -10.17 5.82
N GLN A 66 -4.47 -9.37 5.30
CA GLN A 66 -5.92 -9.56 5.51
C GLN A 66 -6.55 -10.56 4.53
N LEU A 67 -5.85 -10.92 3.45
CA LEU A 67 -6.31 -11.95 2.52
C LEU A 67 -6.16 -13.34 3.13
N ASP A 68 -7.00 -14.27 2.68
CA ASP A 68 -6.86 -15.69 2.96
C ASP A 68 -5.71 -16.33 2.15
N HIS A 69 -5.51 -17.64 2.33
CA HIS A 69 -4.42 -18.36 1.66
C HIS A 69 -4.51 -18.26 0.14
N ASP A 70 -5.71 -18.41 -0.42
CA ASP A 70 -5.91 -18.44 -1.86
C ASP A 70 -5.78 -17.04 -2.47
N GLY A 71 -6.31 -16.01 -1.80
CA GLY A 71 -6.14 -14.60 -2.22
C GLY A 71 -4.69 -14.15 -2.20
N ARG A 72 -3.89 -14.58 -1.20
CA ARG A 72 -2.44 -14.33 -1.17
C ARG A 72 -1.72 -14.99 -2.34
N ARG A 73 -2.05 -16.24 -2.64
CA ARG A 73 -1.45 -17.01 -3.75
C ARG A 73 -1.82 -16.43 -5.10
N ASP A 74 -3.09 -16.07 -5.29
CA ASP A 74 -3.57 -15.42 -6.50
C ASP A 74 -2.83 -14.10 -6.74
N HIS A 75 -2.73 -13.25 -5.71
CA HIS A 75 -1.98 -11.99 -5.82
C HIS A 75 -0.53 -12.20 -6.25
N ILE A 76 0.19 -13.12 -5.60
CA ILE A 76 1.60 -13.39 -5.94
C ILE A 76 1.75 -13.99 -7.33
N SER A 77 0.77 -14.77 -7.79
CA SER A 77 0.80 -15.34 -9.14
C SER A 77 0.78 -14.25 -10.22
N ARG A 78 0.08 -13.14 -9.95
CA ARG A 78 0.00 -11.96 -10.83
C ARG A 78 1.17 -11.00 -10.61
N HIS A 79 1.55 -10.77 -9.35
CA HIS A 79 2.59 -9.84 -8.91
C HIS A 79 3.65 -10.56 -8.06
N ARG A 80 4.66 -11.13 -8.74
CA ARG A 80 5.76 -11.80 -8.05
C ARG A 80 6.50 -10.83 -7.11
N THR A 81 7.02 -11.34 -6.00
CA THR A 81 7.78 -10.56 -5.02
C THR A 81 9.18 -10.18 -5.54
N ALA A 82 9.24 -9.24 -6.49
CA ALA A 82 10.46 -8.76 -7.10
C ALA A 82 11.35 -8.03 -6.07
N ARG A 83 12.66 -8.16 -6.21
CA ARG A 83 13.62 -7.45 -5.36
C ARG A 83 13.72 -5.99 -5.80
N LEU A 84 13.04 -5.08 -5.08
CA LEU A 84 13.05 -3.64 -5.35
C LEU A 84 14.24 -2.92 -4.70
N THR A 85 14.70 -3.42 -3.54
CA THR A 85 15.89 -2.94 -2.82
C THR A 85 16.64 -4.13 -2.22
N SER A 86 17.83 -3.87 -1.65
CA SER A 86 18.60 -4.90 -0.95
C SER A 86 17.84 -5.54 0.23
N ARG A 87 16.89 -4.82 0.82
CA ARG A 87 16.08 -5.26 1.98
C ARG A 87 14.66 -5.73 1.62
N THR A 88 14.30 -5.77 0.34
CA THR A 88 12.96 -6.25 -0.06
C THR A 88 12.79 -7.72 0.32
N ILE A 89 11.70 -8.02 1.03
CA ILE A 89 11.28 -9.39 1.33
C ILE A 89 10.84 -10.03 0.02
N THR A 90 11.52 -11.09 -0.38
CA THR A 90 11.27 -11.84 -1.63
C THR A 90 10.81 -13.27 -1.38
N ASN A 91 10.66 -13.64 -0.11
CA ASN A 91 10.19 -14.96 0.30
C ASN A 91 8.76 -14.82 0.84
N GLU A 92 7.82 -15.51 0.19
CA GLU A 92 6.40 -15.46 0.50
C GLU A 92 6.08 -15.92 1.92
N LYS A 93 6.78 -16.95 2.42
CA LYS A 93 6.57 -17.45 3.78
C LYS A 93 6.97 -16.38 4.81
N ILE A 94 8.07 -15.66 4.56
CA ILE A 94 8.52 -14.57 5.42
C ILE A 94 7.56 -13.38 5.32
N LEU A 95 7.06 -13.08 4.12
CA LEU A 95 6.12 -11.98 3.87
C LEU A 95 4.83 -12.14 4.68
N PHE A 96 4.31 -13.36 4.76
CA PHE A 96 3.03 -13.66 5.41
C PHE A 96 3.14 -14.14 6.86
N SER A 97 4.33 -14.10 7.44
CA SER A 97 4.57 -14.40 8.86
C SER A 97 4.87 -13.15 9.70
N GLN A 98 4.73 -11.95 9.12
CA GLN A 98 4.93 -10.66 9.79
C GLN A 98 3.70 -10.26 10.61
#